data_AF-A0A0D3D9S2-F1
#
_entry.id   AF-A0A0D3D9S2-F1
#
_cell.length_a   1.000
_cell.length_b   1.000
_cell.length_c   1.000
_cell.angle_alpha   90.00
_cell.angle_beta   90.00
_cell.angle_gamma   90.00
#
_symmetry.space_group_name_H-M   'P 1'
#
loop_
_entity.id
_entity.type
_entity.pdbx_description
1 polymer ?
#
loop_
_entity_poly.entity_id
_entity_poly.type
_entity_poly.pdbx_seq_one_letter_code
_entity_poly.pdbx_strand_id
1 'polypeptide(L)'
;MEVIQSATSEAENWRLAQINSEVTEENANTPLPELLYRLPQRPFCRFDALWKGDDTRYGGGLVIENEDGTTTFGSFVSNRSLSPLHAEFGTLLWAMKSSLFLGHELMAFESDCLQLVRLIEEEEE
;
A
#
# COMPACT_ATOMS: atom_id res chain seq x y z
N MET A 1 -1.28 -20.52 14.67
CA MET A 1 -1.30 -19.26 15.46
C MET A 1 -0.25 -18.27 14.97
N GLU A 2 0.87 -18.72 14.40
CA GLU A 2 1.94 -17.86 13.86
C GLU A 2 1.50 -16.88 12.76
N VAL A 3 0.60 -17.28 11.85
CA VAL A 3 0.15 -16.42 10.73
C VAL A 3 -0.52 -15.13 11.21
N ILE A 4 -1.39 -15.22 12.23
CA ILE A 4 -2.08 -14.04 12.77
C ILE A 4 -1.08 -13.13 13.49
N GLN A 5 -0.14 -13.70 14.25
CA GLN A 5 0.89 -12.91 14.94
C GLN A 5 1.80 -12.18 13.95
N SER A 6 2.18 -12.84 12.86
CA SER A 6 2.96 -12.23 11.78
C SER A 6 2.20 -11.05 11.16
N ALA A 7 0.94 -11.27 10.76
CA ALA A 7 0.11 -10.22 10.14
C ALA A 7 -0.14 -9.03 11.09
N THR A 8 -0.37 -9.29 12.38
CA THR A 8 -0.52 -8.20 13.38
C THR A 8 0.79 -7.43 13.56
N SER A 9 1.92 -8.13 13.66
CA SER A 9 3.22 -7.46 13.81
C SER A 9 3.56 -6.60 12.59
N GLU A 10 3.26 -7.08 11.41
CA GLU A 10 3.49 -6.38 10.15
C GLU A 10 2.61 -5.13 10.03
N ALA A 11 1.31 -5.24 10.31
CA ALA A 11 0.40 -4.11 10.33
C ALA A 11 0.81 -3.03 11.34
N GLU A 12 1.30 -3.42 12.51
CA GLU A 12 1.82 -2.48 13.52
C GLU A 12 3.12 -1.81 13.07
N ASN A 13 4.06 -2.57 12.50
CA ASN A 13 5.31 -2.02 11.97
C ASN A 13 5.03 -1.00 10.86
N TRP A 14 4.09 -1.31 9.96
CA TRP A 14 3.65 -0.40 8.90
C TRP A 14 3.07 0.89 9.48
N ARG A 15 2.16 0.77 10.47
CA ARG A 15 1.57 1.92 11.16
C ARG A 15 2.62 2.81 11.82
N LEU A 16 3.63 2.23 12.46
CA LEU A 16 4.73 2.96 13.10
C LEU A 16 5.63 3.67 12.08
N ALA A 17 5.88 3.06 10.93
CA ALA A 17 6.68 3.67 9.86
C ALA A 17 6.07 4.97 9.34
N GLN A 18 4.73 5.11 9.39
CA GLN A 18 4.03 6.34 9.01
C GLN A 18 4.17 7.48 10.04
N ILE A 19 4.64 7.21 11.26
CA ILE A 19 4.77 8.21 12.34
C ILE A 19 6.13 8.94 12.27
N ASN A 20 7.11 8.43 11.52
CA ASN A 20 8.50 8.92 11.57
C ASN A 20 8.94 9.74 10.34
N SER A 21 8.23 10.83 10.08
CA SER A 21 8.83 12.01 9.45
C SER A 21 8.87 13.14 10.47
N GLU A 22 10.04 13.78 10.62
CA GLU A 22 10.34 14.96 11.44
C GLU A 22 10.75 14.74 12.91
N VAL A 23 11.99 14.29 13.12
CA VAL A 23 12.90 15.01 14.05
C VAL A 23 14.30 15.04 13.40
N THR A 24 14.48 15.92 12.42
CA THR A 24 15.78 16.57 12.28
C THR A 24 15.56 18.01 12.70
N GLU A 25 16.23 18.42 13.77
CA GLU A 25 16.10 19.74 14.38
C GLU A 25 16.24 20.84 13.32
N GLU A 26 15.13 21.55 13.05
CA GLU A 26 15.14 22.69 12.15
C GLU A 26 15.57 23.94 12.92
N ASN A 27 16.68 24.53 12.46
CA ASN A 27 16.98 25.93 12.72
C ASN A 27 15.79 26.79 12.28
N ALA A 28 15.38 27.66 13.20
CA ALA A 28 14.23 28.54 13.07
C ALA A 28 14.27 29.45 11.82
N ASN A 29 13.07 29.68 11.27
CA ASN A 29 12.68 30.79 10.38
C ASN A 29 12.82 30.59 8.86
N THR A 30 12.12 29.61 8.30
CA THR A 30 11.62 29.71 6.92
C THR A 30 10.13 29.32 6.94
N PRO A 31 9.20 30.09 6.35
CA PRO A 31 7.85 29.59 6.16
C PRO A 31 7.95 28.44 5.16
N LEU A 32 7.88 27.21 5.70
CA LEU A 32 7.85 25.98 4.94
C LEU A 32 6.78 26.12 3.85
N PRO A 33 7.08 25.78 2.57
CA PRO A 33 6.00 25.55 1.63
C PRO A 33 5.11 24.50 2.28
N GLU A 34 3.80 24.72 2.28
CA GLU A 34 2.81 23.71 2.65
C GLU A 34 3.00 22.49 1.74
N LEU A 35 3.96 21.63 2.05
CA LEU A 35 3.89 20.21 1.75
C LEU A 35 2.78 19.72 2.64
N LEU A 36 1.57 19.97 2.14
CA LEU A 36 0.33 19.39 2.56
C LEU A 36 0.66 17.98 3.03
N TYR A 37 0.56 17.76 4.34
CA TYR A 37 0.10 16.51 4.88
C TYR A 37 -1.15 16.17 4.06
N ARG A 38 -0.99 15.50 2.92
CA ARG A 38 -2.10 15.00 2.13
C ARG A 38 -2.69 13.92 3.01
N LEU A 39 -3.59 14.31 3.92
CA LEU A 39 -4.59 13.41 4.44
C LEU A 39 -5.08 12.62 3.22
N PRO A 40 -5.01 11.27 3.24
CA PRO A 40 -5.41 10.47 2.11
C PRO A 40 -6.76 10.99 1.62
N GLN A 41 -6.78 11.57 0.42
CA GLN A 41 -8.03 12.03 -0.15
C GLN A 41 -8.81 10.75 -0.39
N ARG A 42 -9.79 10.48 0.48
CA ARG A 42 -10.67 9.34 0.30
C ARG A 42 -11.30 9.45 -1.10
N PRO A 43 -11.46 8.32 -1.81
CA PRO A 43 -11.15 6.96 -1.37
C PRO A 43 -9.67 6.60 -1.55
N PHE A 44 -9.15 5.75 -0.67
CA PHE A 44 -7.81 5.16 -0.83
C PHE A 44 -7.85 3.64 -0.65
N CYS A 45 -6.89 2.95 -1.26
CA CYS A 45 -6.74 1.51 -1.28
C CYS A 45 -5.34 1.13 -0.83
N ARG A 46 -5.23 0.45 0.31
CA ARG A 46 -4.00 -0.23 0.74
C ARG A 46 -3.99 -1.63 0.19
N PHE A 47 -2.85 -2.09 -0.30
CA PHE A 47 -2.69 -3.44 -0.79
C PHE A 47 -1.32 -3.99 -0.45
N ASP A 48 -1.24 -5.31 -0.39
CA ASP A 48 0.00 -6.03 -0.04
C ASP A 48 -0.04 -7.46 -0.60
N ALA A 49 1.13 -8.03 -0.88
CA ALA A 49 1.28 -9.36 -1.43
C ALA A 49 2.13 -10.28 -0.55
N LEU A 50 1.58 -11.45 -0.23
CA LEU A 50 2.32 -12.51 0.43
C LEU A 50 2.93 -13.46 -0.59
N TRP A 51 4.27 -13.46 -0.68
CA TRP A 51 5.02 -14.37 -1.54
C TRP A 51 6.05 -15.18 -0.74
N LYS A 52 6.18 -16.47 -1.07
CA LYS A 52 7.21 -17.36 -0.51
C LYS A 52 7.90 -18.12 -1.63
N GLY A 53 9.23 -18.16 -1.59
CA GLY A 53 10.04 -18.72 -2.68
C GLY A 53 9.96 -20.24 -2.83
N ASP A 54 9.45 -20.94 -1.84
CA ASP A 54 9.19 -22.38 -1.82
C ASP A 54 7.71 -22.73 -2.12
N ASP A 55 6.81 -21.74 -2.12
CA ASP A 55 5.40 -21.95 -2.42
C ASP A 55 5.14 -21.94 -3.94
N THR A 56 4.10 -22.66 -4.34
CA THR A 56 3.55 -22.69 -5.71
C THR A 56 2.56 -21.58 -5.98
N ARG A 57 2.19 -20.83 -4.94
CA ARG A 57 1.19 -19.76 -4.98
C ARG A 57 1.70 -18.51 -4.28
N TYR A 58 1.09 -17.38 -4.60
CA TYR A 58 1.18 -16.17 -3.79
C TYR A 58 -0.23 -15.68 -3.48
N GLY A 59 -0.35 -14.94 -2.38
CA GLY A 59 -1.59 -14.29 -1.97
C GLY A 59 -1.48 -12.78 -2.14
N GLY A 60 -2.63 -12.13 -2.27
CA GLY A 60 -2.72 -10.68 -2.22
C GLY A 60 -3.95 -10.25 -1.44
N GLY A 61 -3.87 -9.07 -0.82
CA GLY A 61 -4.93 -8.47 -0.05
C GLY A 61 -5.11 -7.00 -0.38
N LEU A 62 -6.31 -6.48 -0.15
CA LEU A 62 -6.58 -5.04 -0.18
C LEU A 62 -7.53 -4.62 0.92
N VAL A 63 -7.44 -3.33 1.26
CA VAL A 63 -8.38 -2.59 2.12
C VAL A 63 -8.68 -1.26 1.43
N ILE A 64 -9.94 -1.06 1.04
CA ILE A 64 -10.43 0.21 0.50
C ILE A 64 -11.18 0.94 1.61
N GLU A 65 -10.77 2.17 1.87
CA GLU A 65 -11.51 3.11 2.71
C GLU A 65 -12.24 4.11 1.81
N ASN A 66 -13.57 4.03 1.82
CA ASN A 66 -14.45 4.84 0.99
C ASN A 66 -14.64 6.25 1.56
N GLU A 67 -15.13 7.17 0.72
CA GLU A 67 -15.47 8.55 1.10
C GLU A 67 -16.52 8.63 2.22
N ASP A 68 -17.49 7.70 2.21
CA ASP A 68 -18.54 7.59 3.22
C ASP A 68 -18.07 6.99 4.55
N GLY A 69 -16.78 6.68 4.66
CA GLY A 69 -16.17 6.06 5.84
C GLY A 69 -16.35 4.55 5.93
N THR A 70 -17.01 3.92 4.94
CA THR A 70 -17.10 2.45 4.90
C THR A 70 -15.77 1.83 4.47
N THR A 71 -15.55 0.59 4.90
CA THR A 71 -14.33 -0.15 4.57
C THR A 71 -14.68 -1.44 3.83
N THR A 72 -14.03 -1.65 2.68
CA THR A 72 -14.15 -2.88 1.89
C THR A 72 -12.84 -3.66 1.95
N PHE A 73 -12.93 -4.96 2.22
CA PHE A 73 -11.79 -5.86 2.28
C PHE A 73 -11.84 -6.84 1.13
N GLY A 74 -10.66 -7.20 0.60
CA GLY A 74 -10.55 -8.22 -0.42
C GLY A 74 -9.29 -9.04 -0.24
N SER A 75 -9.31 -10.29 -0.70
CA SER A 75 -8.12 -11.11 -0.82
C SER A 75 -8.25 -12.11 -1.97
N PHE A 76 -7.11 -12.55 -2.49
CA PHE A 76 -7.05 -13.58 -3.51
C PHE A 76 -5.82 -14.48 -3.33
N VAL A 77 -5.84 -15.59 -4.07
CA VAL A 77 -4.68 -16.46 -4.26
C VAL A 77 -4.46 -16.65 -5.76
N SER A 78 -3.22 -16.64 -6.20
CA SER A 78 -2.84 -16.87 -7.59
C SER A 78 -1.64 -17.80 -7.70
N ASN A 79 -1.37 -18.26 -8.92
CA ASN A 79 -0.17 -19.06 -9.20
C ASN A 79 1.08 -18.22 -8.92
N ARG A 80 2.16 -18.87 -8.48
CA ARG A 80 3.44 -18.24 -8.15
C ARG A 80 3.88 -17.20 -9.18
N SER A 81 4.25 -16.03 -8.68
CA SER A 81 4.96 -14.99 -9.43
C SER A 81 6.48 -15.21 -9.37
N LEU A 82 7.23 -14.56 -10.27
CA LEU A 82 8.68 -14.75 -10.41
C LEU A 82 9.49 -14.22 -9.20
N SER A 83 8.99 -13.19 -8.53
CA SER A 83 9.64 -12.58 -7.35
C SER A 83 8.60 -11.88 -6.47
N PRO A 84 8.95 -11.49 -5.23
CA PRO A 84 8.09 -10.67 -4.39
C PRO A 84 7.57 -9.42 -5.11
N LEU A 85 8.44 -8.67 -5.81
CA LEU A 85 8.05 -7.50 -6.58
C LEU A 85 7.00 -7.79 -7.67
N HIS A 86 7.04 -8.98 -8.30
CA HIS A 86 6.00 -9.38 -9.25
C HIS A 86 4.68 -9.74 -8.55
N ALA A 87 4.74 -10.25 -7.31
CA ALA A 87 3.54 -10.48 -6.51
C ALA A 87 2.88 -9.14 -6.14
N GLU A 88 3.69 -8.17 -5.68
CA GLU A 88 3.24 -6.81 -5.34
C GLU A 88 2.56 -6.11 -6.51
N PHE A 89 3.24 -6.09 -7.66
CA PHE A 89 2.67 -5.49 -8.88
C PHE A 89 1.40 -6.22 -9.33
N GLY A 90 1.35 -7.56 -9.20
CA GLY A 90 0.16 -8.35 -9.48
C GLY A 90 -1.03 -7.99 -8.57
N THR A 91 -0.77 -7.79 -7.28
CA THR A 91 -1.76 -7.35 -6.30
C THR A 91 -2.23 -5.93 -6.59
N LEU A 92 -1.34 -5.00 -6.96
CA LEU A 92 -1.72 -3.64 -7.38
C LEU A 92 -2.71 -3.67 -8.56
N LEU A 93 -2.40 -4.43 -9.62
CA LEU A 93 -3.30 -4.55 -10.78
C LEU A 93 -4.66 -5.13 -10.40
N TRP A 94 -4.69 -6.09 -9.48
CA TRP A 94 -5.92 -6.64 -8.95
C TRP A 94 -6.69 -5.61 -8.11
N ALA A 95 -6.00 -4.83 -7.28
CA ALA A 95 -6.59 -3.75 -6.49
C ALA A 95 -7.19 -2.67 -7.40
N MET A 96 -6.47 -2.22 -8.43
CA MET A 96 -6.97 -1.27 -9.43
C MET A 96 -8.24 -1.77 -10.13
N LYS A 97 -8.25 -3.03 -10.58
CA LYS A 97 -9.44 -3.65 -11.19
C LYS A 97 -10.60 -3.74 -10.20
N SER A 98 -10.33 -4.05 -8.95
CA SER A 98 -11.33 -4.15 -7.89
C SER A 98 -11.94 -2.77 -7.60
N SER A 99 -11.13 -1.72 -7.50
CA SER A 99 -11.58 -0.34 -7.33
C SER A 99 -12.49 0.10 -8.49
N LEU A 100 -12.10 -0.19 -9.73
CA LEU A 100 -12.93 0.10 -10.91
C LEU A 100 -14.26 -0.68 -10.89
N PHE A 101 -14.23 -1.96 -10.52
CA PHE A 101 -15.44 -2.79 -10.42
C PHE A 101 -16.41 -2.26 -9.36
N LEU A 102 -15.89 -1.64 -8.29
CA LEU A 102 -16.67 -1.00 -7.23
C LEU A 102 -17.13 0.43 -7.59
N GLY A 103 -16.78 0.94 -8.77
CA GLY A 103 -17.21 2.25 -9.25
C GLY A 103 -16.32 3.42 -8.82
N HIS A 104 -15.11 3.17 -8.33
CA HIS A 104 -14.16 4.24 -8.02
C HIS A 104 -13.42 4.69 -9.29
N GLU A 105 -13.60 5.94 -9.69
CA GLU A 105 -12.90 6.57 -10.83
C GLU A 105 -11.56 7.19 -10.43
N LEU A 106 -11.43 7.63 -9.18
CA LEU A 106 -10.22 8.19 -8.57
C LEU A 106 -9.93 7.42 -7.28
N MET A 107 -8.68 7.02 -7.09
CA MET A 107 -8.24 6.23 -5.94
C MET A 107 -6.76 6.47 -5.69
N ALA A 108 -6.40 6.77 -4.44
CA ALA A 108 -5.00 6.71 -4.00
C ALA A 108 -4.64 5.25 -3.66
N PHE A 109 -3.56 4.72 -4.23
CA PHE A 109 -3.07 3.39 -3.90
C PHE A 109 -1.84 3.49 -3.00
N GLU A 110 -1.88 2.78 -1.87
CA GLU A 110 -0.84 2.81 -0.85
C GLU A 110 -0.20 1.41 -0.74
N SER A 111 1.12 1.37 -0.75
CA SER A 111 1.94 0.16 -0.59
C SER A 111 3.19 0.49 0.23
N ASP A 112 3.69 -0.49 0.98
CA ASP A 112 4.97 -0.41 1.69
C ASP A 112 6.17 -0.88 0.84
N CYS A 113 5.91 -1.43 -0.34
CA CYS A 113 6.93 -1.84 -1.29
C CYS A 113 7.55 -0.62 -1.98
N LEU A 114 8.56 -0.01 -1.35
CA LEU A 114 9.25 1.17 -1.89
C LEU A 114 9.79 0.97 -3.31
N GLN A 115 10.24 -0.25 -3.65
CA GLN A 115 10.70 -0.57 -5.01
C GLN A 115 9.57 -0.46 -6.04
N LEU A 116 8.36 -0.90 -5.68
CA LEU A 116 7.19 -0.78 -6.53
C LEU A 116 6.78 0.68 -6.71
N VAL A 117 6.74 1.45 -5.62
CA VAL A 117 6.37 2.88 -5.66
C VAL A 117 7.32 3.65 -6.58
N ARG A 118 8.63 3.46 -6.42
CA ARG A 118 9.64 4.08 -7.29
C ARG A 118 9.45 3.71 -8.76
N LEU A 119 9.21 2.44 -9.05
CA LEU A 119 9.01 1.98 -10.43
C LEU A 119 7.80 2.64 -11.12
N ILE A 120 6.77 3.03 -10.36
CA ILE A 120 5.55 3.64 -10.89
C ILE A 120 5.66 5.17 -10.94
N GLU A 121 6.31 5.79 -9.95
CA GLU A 121 6.41 7.24 -9.82
C GLU A 121 7.65 7.85 -10.49
N GLU A 122 8.61 7.03 -10.94
CA GLU A 122 9.71 7.50 -11.78
C GLU A 122 9.16 8.04 -13.11
N GLU A 123 9.15 9.37 -13.26
CA GLU A 123 8.99 10.02 -14.57
C GLU A 123 10.22 9.71 -15.43
N GLU A 124 10.04 9.26 -16.69
CA GLU A 124 11.13 9.24 -17.66
C GLU A 124 11.67 10.68 -17.82
N GLU A 125 12.95 10.90 -17.50
CA GLU A 125 13.66 12.19 -17.69
C GLU A 125 13.58 12.74 -19.14
#